data_AF-A0A3B8ILC2-F1
#
_entry.id   AF-A0A3B8ILC2-F1
#
_cell.length_a   1.000
_cell.length_b   1.000
_cell.length_c   1.000
_cell.angle_alpha   90.00
_cell.angle_beta   90.00
_cell.angle_gamma   90.00
#
_symmetry.space_group_name_H-M   'P 1'
#
loop_
_entity.id
_entity.type
_entity.pdbx_description
1 polymer ?
#
loop_
_entity_poly.entity_id
_entity_poly.type
_entity_poly.pdbx_seq_one_letter_code
_entity_poly.pdbx_strand_id
1 'polypeptide(L)'
;MPTQEDLQDFIDTVGYTEVWFALDFLPLSFVERQREEFKTGEDTHVEHYKWAGYSYVLEHEDFSDLKRLRQFMQLIQEDPNEHLPKGALAGLIRAGLLTRDNYKEVGLGIYEQDPLIRRKLNLS
;
A
#
# COMPACT_ATOMS: atom_id res chain seq x y z
N MET A 1 8.48 -18.16 22.56
CA MET A 1 8.80 -17.28 21.41
C MET A 1 7.87 -17.68 20.29
N PRO A 2 7.24 -16.73 19.59
CA PRO A 2 6.49 -17.07 18.38
C PRO A 2 7.42 -17.76 17.40
N THR A 3 6.92 -18.77 16.70
CA THR A 3 7.69 -19.42 15.64
C THR A 3 7.74 -18.51 14.41
N GLN A 4 8.74 -18.72 13.56
CA GLN A 4 8.82 -18.06 12.26
C GLN A 4 7.63 -18.44 11.36
N GLU A 5 7.06 -19.64 11.57
CA GLU A 5 5.86 -20.18 10.92
C GLU A 5 4.62 -19.30 11.22
N ASP A 6 4.40 -18.92 12.48
CA ASP A 6 3.29 -18.04 12.87
C ASP A 6 3.31 -16.66 12.16
N LEU A 7 4.50 -16.14 11.85
CA LEU A 7 4.63 -14.84 11.17
C LEU A 7 4.34 -14.96 9.68
N GLN A 8 4.81 -16.03 9.04
CA GLN A 8 4.53 -16.27 7.64
C GLN A 8 3.04 -16.50 7.41
N ASP A 9 2.38 -17.29 8.26
CA ASP A 9 0.93 -17.51 8.18
C ASP A 9 0.14 -16.20 8.23
N PHE A 10 0.58 -15.25 9.07
CA PHE A 10 -0.04 -13.93 9.16
C PHE A 10 0.21 -13.08 7.92
N ILE A 11 1.44 -13.05 7.41
CA ILE A 11 1.80 -12.36 6.15
C ILE A 11 0.91 -12.84 5.01
N ASP A 12 0.74 -14.16 4.89
CA ASP A 12 -0.08 -14.77 3.87
C ASP A 12 -1.57 -14.47 4.07
N THR A 13 -2.03 -14.49 5.33
CA THR A 13 -3.43 -14.18 5.71
C THR A 13 -3.81 -12.73 5.38
N VAL A 14 -2.93 -11.77 5.67
CA VAL A 14 -3.14 -10.35 5.32
C VAL A 14 -2.97 -10.13 3.80
N GLY A 15 -2.19 -10.98 3.15
CA GLY A 15 -1.88 -10.86 1.72
C GLY A 15 -0.78 -9.83 1.45
N TYR A 16 0.20 -9.74 2.34
CA TYR A 16 1.45 -9.04 2.06
C TYR A 16 2.29 -9.88 1.09
N THR A 17 2.42 -9.40 -0.14
CA THR A 17 3.28 -10.04 -1.16
C THR A 17 4.75 -9.80 -0.87
N GLU A 18 5.64 -10.60 -1.48
CA GLU A 18 7.10 -10.42 -1.38
C GLU A 18 7.54 -8.99 -1.75
N VAL A 19 6.80 -8.31 -2.64
CA VAL A 19 7.10 -6.95 -3.10
C VAL A 19 7.08 -5.92 -1.97
N TRP A 20 6.23 -6.10 -0.94
CA TRP A 20 6.21 -5.22 0.23
C TRP A 20 7.56 -5.19 0.95
N PHE A 21 8.20 -6.36 1.04
CA PHE A 21 9.46 -6.54 1.76
C PHE A 21 10.66 -6.30 0.87
N ALA A 22 10.61 -6.73 -0.40
CA ALA A 22 11.70 -6.50 -1.36
C ALA A 22 11.92 -5.01 -1.67
N LEU A 23 10.89 -4.19 -1.51
CA LEU A 23 10.96 -2.73 -1.64
C LEU A 23 11.24 -2.03 -0.31
N ASP A 24 11.45 -2.76 0.79
CA ASP A 24 11.68 -2.23 2.13
C ASP A 24 10.61 -1.20 2.57
N PHE A 25 9.35 -1.39 2.17
CA PHE A 25 8.26 -0.47 2.53
C PHE A 25 7.73 -0.69 3.94
N LEU A 26 7.80 -1.93 4.43
CA LEU A 26 7.39 -2.29 5.78
C LEU A 26 8.56 -2.94 6.51
N PRO A 27 8.98 -2.41 7.67
CA PRO A 27 9.91 -3.13 8.52
C PRO A 27 9.21 -4.36 9.11
N LEU A 28 9.93 -5.48 9.25
CA LEU A 28 9.36 -6.72 9.79
C LEU A 28 8.74 -6.51 11.19
N SER A 29 9.32 -5.63 12.01
CA SER A 29 8.79 -5.28 13.33
C SER A 29 7.39 -4.65 13.29
N PHE A 30 7.04 -3.94 12.22
CA PHE A 30 5.68 -3.41 12.03
C PHE A 30 4.69 -4.56 11.81
N VAL A 31 5.05 -5.53 10.96
CA VAL A 31 4.22 -6.70 10.67
C VAL A 31 4.09 -7.63 11.89
N GLU A 32 5.17 -7.80 12.65
CA GLU A 32 5.13 -8.56 13.91
C GLU A 32 4.15 -7.94 14.91
N ARG A 33 4.15 -6.61 15.06
CA ARG A 33 3.19 -5.92 15.92
C ARG A 33 1.75 -6.16 15.47
N GLN A 34 1.48 -6.03 14.17
CA GLN A 34 0.15 -6.30 13.61
C GLN A 34 -0.30 -7.74 13.87
N ARG A 35 0.62 -8.71 13.77
CA ARG A 35 0.32 -10.11 14.11
C ARG A 35 -0.09 -10.27 15.56
N GLU A 36 0.65 -9.65 16.50
CA GLU A 36 0.30 -9.74 17.92
C GLU A 36 -1.07 -9.13 18.20
N GLU A 37 -1.42 -8.01 17.53
CA GLU A 37 -2.75 -7.41 17.58
C GLU A 37 -3.82 -8.36 16.98
N PHE A 38 -3.55 -9.01 15.85
CA PHE A 38 -4.47 -9.99 15.24
C PHE A 38 -4.74 -11.19 16.14
N LYS A 39 -3.71 -11.65 16.87
CA LYS A 39 -3.83 -12.78 17.82
C LYS A 39 -4.74 -12.49 19.01
N THR A 40 -4.97 -11.22 19.37
CA THR A 40 -5.92 -10.88 20.44
C THR A 40 -7.36 -11.13 20.01
N GLY A 41 -7.63 -11.14 18.70
CA GLY A 41 -8.96 -11.30 18.13
C GLY A 41 -9.84 -10.05 18.22
N GLU A 42 -9.29 -8.91 18.66
CA GLU A 42 -10.04 -7.64 18.73
C GLU A 42 -10.33 -7.07 17.34
N ASP A 43 -9.42 -7.28 16.38
CA ASP A 43 -9.64 -6.96 14.97
C ASP A 43 -9.22 -8.14 14.08
N THR A 44 -10.22 -8.75 13.43
CA THR A 44 -10.04 -9.89 12.54
C THR A 44 -10.13 -9.50 11.05
N HIS A 45 -10.35 -8.22 10.73
CA HIS A 45 -10.46 -7.76 9.35
C HIS A 45 -9.07 -7.54 8.76
N VAL A 46 -8.61 -8.50 7.96
CA VAL A 46 -7.31 -8.46 7.27
C VAL A 46 -7.09 -7.17 6.47
N GLU A 47 -8.17 -6.60 5.94
CA GLU A 47 -8.16 -5.35 5.17
C GLU A 47 -7.69 -4.14 6.01
N HIS A 48 -7.97 -4.12 7.32
CA HIS A 48 -7.50 -3.06 8.21
C HIS A 48 -5.98 -3.10 8.36
N TYR A 49 -5.39 -4.30 8.50
CA TYR A 49 -3.95 -4.47 8.60
C TYR A 49 -3.26 -4.07 7.31
N LYS A 50 -3.79 -4.52 6.16
CA LYS A 50 -3.25 -4.15 4.85
C LYS A 50 -3.37 -2.64 4.59
N TRP A 51 -4.50 -2.04 4.96
CA TRP A 51 -4.67 -0.58 4.92
C TRP A 51 -3.68 0.16 5.84
N ALA A 52 -3.42 -0.37 7.04
CA ALA A 52 -2.41 0.18 7.93
C ALA A 52 -1.01 0.10 7.32
N GLY A 53 -0.70 -0.95 6.54
CA GLY A 53 0.53 -1.03 5.74
C GLY A 53 0.64 0.09 4.70
N TYR A 54 -0.42 0.34 3.92
CA TYR A 54 -0.45 1.48 2.99
C TYR A 54 -0.30 2.83 3.70
N SER A 55 -0.97 2.98 4.85
CA SER A 55 -0.95 4.21 5.63
C SER A 55 0.45 4.47 6.21
N TYR A 56 1.11 3.41 6.70
CA TYR A 56 2.49 3.48 7.16
C TYR A 56 3.41 4.02 6.07
N VAL A 57 3.33 3.45 4.86
CA VAL A 57 4.12 3.88 3.71
C VAL A 57 3.85 5.34 3.35
N LEU A 58 2.59 5.75 3.28
CA LEU A 58 2.22 7.14 2.99
C LEU A 58 2.73 8.16 4.01
N GLU A 59 2.88 7.75 5.28
CA GLU A 59 3.32 8.61 6.38
C GLU A 59 4.85 8.65 6.54
N HIS A 60 5.55 7.57 6.20
CA HIS A 60 6.96 7.39 6.53
C HIS A 60 7.91 7.46 5.33
N GLU A 61 7.41 7.27 4.11
CA GLU A 61 8.24 7.34 2.91
C GLU A 61 8.38 8.76 2.37
N ASP A 62 9.57 9.05 1.85
CA ASP A 62 9.80 10.26 1.06
C ASP A 62 9.53 9.98 -0.43
N PHE A 63 8.45 10.58 -0.92
CA PHE A 63 8.03 10.49 -2.32
C PHE A 63 8.52 11.65 -3.19
N SER A 64 9.45 12.47 -2.70
CA SER A 64 10.13 13.47 -3.53
C SER A 64 10.93 12.83 -4.67
N ASP A 65 11.37 11.58 -4.51
CA ASP A 65 11.92 10.75 -5.57
C ASP A 65 10.82 10.02 -6.36
N LEU A 66 10.71 10.33 -7.65
CA LEU A 66 9.79 9.66 -8.57
C LEU A 66 10.01 8.15 -8.66
N LYS A 67 11.23 7.66 -8.41
CA LYS A 67 11.50 6.22 -8.35
C LYS A 67 10.75 5.57 -7.18
N ARG A 68 10.76 6.20 -6.00
CA ARG A 68 10.06 5.67 -4.82
C ARG A 68 8.55 5.68 -5.04
N LEU A 69 8.04 6.75 -5.66
CA LEU A 69 6.63 6.82 -6.04
C LEU A 69 6.24 5.73 -7.06
N ARG A 70 7.07 5.46 -8.08
CA ARG A 70 6.84 4.35 -9.03
C ARG A 70 6.81 2.99 -8.34
N GLN A 71 7.73 2.73 -7.42
CA GLN A 71 7.77 1.49 -6.65
C GLN A 71 6.50 1.30 -5.83
N PHE A 72 5.99 2.37 -5.21
CA PHE A 72 4.74 2.30 -4.46
C PHE A 72 3.53 2.13 -5.38
N MET A 73 3.54 2.77 -6.56
CA MET A 73 2.53 2.55 -7.59
C MET A 73 2.50 1.10 -8.09
N GLN A 74 3.66 0.48 -8.28
CA GLN A 74 3.76 -0.94 -8.63
C GLN A 74 3.12 -1.81 -7.55
N LEU A 75 3.47 -1.57 -6.28
CA LEU A 75 2.90 -2.28 -5.14
C LEU A 75 1.36 -2.23 -5.13
N ILE A 76 0.80 -1.03 -5.33
CA ILE A 76 -0.64 -0.78 -5.38
C ILE A 76 -1.30 -1.54 -6.54
N GLN A 77 -0.66 -1.62 -7.70
CA GLN A 77 -1.19 -2.28 -8.91
C GLN A 77 -1.16 -3.80 -8.82
N GLU A 78 -0.23 -4.36 -8.04
CA GLU A 78 -0.10 -5.80 -7.82
C GLU A 78 -1.03 -6.30 -6.69
N ASP A 79 -1.75 -5.42 -5.99
CA ASP A 79 -2.68 -5.83 -4.95
C ASP A 79 -3.94 -6.49 -5.56
N PRO A 80 -4.26 -7.74 -5.20
CA PRO A 80 -5.46 -8.41 -5.69
C PRO A 80 -6.76 -7.79 -5.18
N ASN A 81 -6.73 -7.01 -4.10
CA ASN A 81 -7.91 -6.30 -3.59
C ASN A 81 -8.15 -5.04 -4.44
N GLU A 82 -9.31 -4.91 -5.08
CA GLU A 82 -9.60 -3.78 -5.97
C GLU A 82 -9.98 -2.47 -5.25
N HIS A 83 -10.30 -2.54 -3.95
CA HIS A 83 -10.81 -1.41 -3.17
C HIS A 83 -9.72 -0.68 -2.38
N LEU A 84 -8.79 -1.41 -1.76
CA LEU A 84 -7.69 -0.84 -0.97
C LEU A 84 -6.74 0.07 -1.78
N PRO A 85 -6.31 -0.31 -3.01
CA PRO A 85 -5.53 0.53 -3.91
C PRO A 85 -6.12 1.91 -4.16
N LYS A 86 -7.44 2.00 -4.31
CA LYS A 86 -8.12 3.29 -4.57
C LYS A 86 -7.98 4.23 -3.38
N GLY A 87 -7.97 3.69 -2.17
CA GLY A 87 -7.69 4.43 -0.94
C GLY A 87 -6.26 5.00 -0.94
N ALA A 88 -5.27 4.16 -1.27
CA ALA A 88 -3.86 4.56 -1.29
C ALA A 88 -3.60 5.63 -2.37
N LEU A 89 -4.14 5.45 -3.57
CA LEU A 89 -4.09 6.44 -4.66
C LEU A 89 -4.74 7.77 -4.26
N ALA A 90 -5.91 7.73 -3.63
CA ALA A 90 -6.55 8.93 -3.12
C ALA A 90 -5.69 9.61 -2.02
N GLY A 91 -4.97 8.84 -1.21
CA GLY A 91 -3.97 9.32 -0.26
C GLY A 91 -2.85 10.11 -0.94
N LEU A 92 -2.19 9.51 -1.95
CA LEU A 92 -1.13 10.16 -2.72
C LEU A 92 -1.59 11.47 -3.37
N ILE A 93 -2.80 11.49 -3.94
CA ILE A 93 -3.34 12.70 -4.57
C ILE A 93 -3.63 13.77 -3.53
N ARG A 94 -4.26 13.42 -2.39
CA ARG A 94 -4.54 14.38 -1.32
C ARG A 94 -3.27 14.97 -0.70
N ALA A 95 -2.21 14.16 -0.59
CA ALA A 95 -0.91 14.60 -0.11
C ALA A 95 -0.14 15.45 -1.15
N GLY A 96 -0.65 15.59 -2.38
CA GLY A 96 0.02 16.30 -3.46
C GLY A 96 1.23 15.57 -4.04
N LEU A 97 1.38 14.28 -3.74
CA LEU A 97 2.50 13.45 -4.20
C LEU A 97 2.26 12.91 -5.61
N LEU A 98 1.01 12.51 -5.89
CA LEU A 98 0.56 12.19 -7.23
C LEU A 98 -0.20 13.39 -7.81
N THR A 99 0.35 13.99 -8.85
CA THR A 99 -0.13 15.22 -9.47
C THR A 99 -0.40 15.03 -10.96
N ARG A 100 -1.09 15.99 -11.58
CA ARG A 100 -1.28 16.01 -13.03
C ARG A 100 0.05 16.05 -13.81
N ASP A 101 1.11 16.55 -13.22
CA ASP A 101 2.39 16.70 -13.92
C ASP A 101 3.17 15.38 -13.91
N ASN A 102 3.12 14.63 -12.80
CA ASN A 102 3.88 13.39 -12.67
C ASN A 102 3.07 12.10 -12.93
N TYR A 103 1.73 12.15 -13.04
CA TYR A 103 0.92 10.92 -13.13
C TYR A 103 1.25 10.06 -14.37
N LYS A 104 1.63 10.67 -15.50
CA LYS A 104 2.04 9.94 -16.71
C LYS A 104 3.39 9.27 -16.53
N GLU A 105 4.28 9.91 -15.78
CA GLU A 105 5.64 9.44 -15.57
C GLU A 105 5.72 8.28 -14.59
N VAL A 106 4.78 8.21 -13.64
CA VAL A 106 4.74 7.12 -12.66
C VAL A 106 4.02 5.88 -13.18
N GLY A 107 3.19 6.02 -14.22
CA GLY A 107 2.45 4.92 -14.83
C GLY A 107 1.36 4.37 -13.92
N LEU A 108 0.10 4.73 -14.17
CA LEU A 108 -1.05 4.27 -13.36
C LEU A 108 -1.56 2.88 -13.75
N GLY A 109 -1.02 2.28 -14.81
CA GLY A 109 -1.43 0.95 -15.27
C GLY A 109 -2.94 0.87 -15.47
N ILE A 110 -3.58 -0.09 -14.79
CA ILE A 110 -5.04 -0.30 -14.86
C ILE A 110 -5.87 0.89 -14.36
N TYR A 111 -5.29 1.81 -13.60
CA TYR A 111 -6.00 2.98 -13.05
C TYR A 111 -5.96 4.22 -13.95
N GLU A 112 -5.28 4.17 -15.10
CA GLU A 112 -5.14 5.33 -15.99
C GLU A 112 -6.50 5.83 -16.53
N GLN A 113 -7.45 4.91 -16.68
CA GLN A 113 -8.81 5.20 -17.13
C GLN A 113 -9.83 5.27 -15.98
N ASP A 114 -9.41 5.15 -14.72
CA ASP A 114 -10.33 5.20 -13.59
C ASP A 114 -10.96 6.60 -13.47
N PRO A 115 -12.30 6.74 -13.56
CA PRO A 115 -12.97 8.04 -13.57
C PRO A 115 -12.75 8.85 -12.29
N LEU A 116 -12.59 8.20 -11.13
CA LEU A 116 -12.35 8.87 -9.86
C LEU A 116 -10.95 9.46 -9.83
N ILE A 117 -9.96 8.72 -10.30
CA ILE A 117 -8.57 9.18 -10.36
C ILE A 117 -8.44 10.33 -11.35
N ARG A 118 -9.02 10.20 -12.55
CA ARG A 118 -9.03 11.27 -13.57
C ARG A 118 -9.69 12.54 -13.06
N ARG A 119 -10.84 12.42 -12.38
CA ARG A 119 -11.52 13.57 -11.77
C ARG A 119 -10.66 14.23 -10.69
N LYS A 120 -10.02 13.45 -9.81
CA LYS A 120 -9.18 13.98 -8.72
C LYS A 120 -7.92 14.69 -9.24
N LEU A 121 -7.39 14.25 -10.38
CA LEU A 121 -6.23 14.84 -11.05
C LEU A 121 -6.59 15.91 -12.09
N ASN A 122 -7.88 16.25 -12.26
CA ASN A 122 -8.39 17.17 -13.28
C ASN A 122 -7.92 16.82 -14.70
N LEU A 123 -7.99 15.53 -15.06
CA LEU A 123 -7.65 15.01 -16.37
C LEU A 123 -8.88 15.02 -17.28
N SER A 124 -8.72 15.57 -18.50
CA SER A 124 -9.71 15.53 -19.58
C SER A 124 -9.74 14.15 -20.21
#